data_AF-A0A957D8H7-F1
#
_entry.id   AF-A0A957D8H7-F1
#
_cell.length_a   1.000
_cell.length_b   1.000
_cell.length_c   1.000
_cell.angle_alpha   90.00
_cell.angle_beta   90.00
_cell.angle_gamma   90.00
#
_symmetry.space_group_name_H-M   'P 1'
#
loop_
_entity.id
_entity.type
_entity.pdbx_description
1 polymer ?
#
loop_
_entity_poly.entity_id
_entity_poly.type
_entity_poly.pdbx_seq_one_letter_code
_entity_poly.pdbx_strand_id
1 'polypeptide(L)' 'MRFERIRAITRGAIVLGMLLPLIPLLIWSVSFRWYFPDMLPEMWSLRAWRYVFAPSSRVLPALGYSVGVATAVTLLS' A
#
# COMPACT_ATOMS: atom_id res chain seq x y z
N MET A 1 20.85 23.17 19.51
CA MET A 1 20.58 22.98 18.06
C MET A 1 20.98 21.58 17.51
N ARG A 2 22.11 20.97 17.89
CA ARG A 2 22.55 19.67 17.33
C ARG A 2 21.67 18.46 17.71
N PHE A 3 21.16 18.40 18.95
CA PHE A 3 20.26 17.34 19.41
C PHE A 3 18.89 17.33 18.72
N GLU A 4 18.36 18.52 18.42
CA GLU A 4 17.10 18.67 17.68
C GLU A 4 17.21 18.14 16.24
N ARG A 5 18.33 18.38 15.57
CA ARG A 5 18.60 17.82 14.23
C ARG A 5 18.71 16.30 14.26
N ILE A 6 19.42 15.75 15.24
CA ILE A 6 19.56 14.29 15.39
C ILE A 6 18.18 13.65 15.60
N ARG A 7 17.37 14.21 16.50
CA ARG A 7 16.00 13.73 16.74
C ARG A 7 15.13 13.79 15.48
N ALA A 8 15.23 14.86 14.70
CA ALA A 8 14.51 14.99 13.44
C ALA A 8 14.94 13.93 12.42
N ILE A 9 16.25 13.70 12.28
CA ILE A 9 16.80 12.67 11.38
C ILE A 9 16.35 11.28 11.82
N THR A 10 16.42 10.96 13.11
CA THR A 10 15.97 9.65 13.63
C THR A 10 14.49 9.41 13.34
N ARG A 11 13.63 10.41 13.57
CA ARG A 11 12.20 10.32 13.22
C ARG A 11 12.00 10.09 11.73
N GLY A 12 12.72 10.85 10.89
CA GLY A 12 12.67 10.70 9.44
C GLY A 12 13.13 9.32 8.98
N ALA A 13 14.20 8.78 9.55
CA ALA A 13 14.73 7.46 9.23
C ALA A 13 13.76 6.34 9.62
N ILE A 14 13.07 6.45 10.78
CA ILE A 14 12.04 5.49 11.20
C ILE A 14 10.87 5.51 10.22
N VAL A 15 10.33 6.70 9.92
CA VAL A 15 9.21 6.84 8.96
C VAL A 15 9.61 6.29 7.59
N LEU A 16 10.81 6.64 7.11
CA LEU A 16 11.30 6.13 5.83
C LEU A 16 11.44 4.61 5.87
N GLY A 17 12.03 4.03 6.91
CA GLY A 17 12.18 2.58 7.05
C GLY A 17 10.86 1.83 7.07
N MET A 18 9.79 2.42 7.63
CA MET A 18 8.44 1.84 7.61
C MET A 18 7.76 1.96 6.24
N LEU A 19 7.99 3.06 5.52
CA LEU A 19 7.35 3.31 4.22
C LEU A 19 8.11 2.69 3.04
N LEU A 20 9.43 2.52 3.15
CA LEU A 20 10.28 1.94 2.11
C LEU A 20 9.77 0.59 1.57
N PRO A 21 9.36 -0.40 2.40
CA PRO A 21 8.84 -1.67 1.89
C PRO A 21 7.46 -1.55 1.22
N LEU A 22 6.76 -0.43 1.36
CA LEU A 22 5.50 -0.18 0.64
C LEU A 22 5.74 0.29 -0.79
N ILE A 23 6.91 0.86 -1.11
CA ILE A 23 7.23 1.35 -2.45
C ILE A 23 7.14 0.23 -3.50
N PRO A 24 7.71 -0.98 -3.28
CA PRO A 24 7.53 -2.08 -4.22
C PRO A 24 6.07 -2.48 -4.41
N LEU A 25 5.24 -2.46 -3.36
CA LEU A 25 3.82 -2.78 -3.46
C LEU A 25 3.05 -1.76 -4.31
N LEU A 26 3.38 -0.47 -4.16
CA LEU A 26 2.79 0.59 -4.97
C LEU A 26 3.17 0.43 -6.45
N ILE A 27 4.43 0.09 -6.74
CA ILE A 27 4.87 -0.17 -8.11
C ILE A 27 4.20 -1.43 -8.68
N TRP A 28 4.16 -2.53 -7.91
CA TRP A 28 3.47 -3.77 -8.30
C TRP A 28 1.99 -3.54 -8.64
N SER A 29 1.31 -2.67 -7.90
CA SER A 29 -0.10 -2.32 -8.11
C SER A 29 -0.39 -1.78 -9.52
N VAL A 30 0.60 -1.12 -10.14
CA VAL A 30 0.51 -0.53 -11.49
C VAL A 30 1.42 -1.22 -12.51
N SER A 31 1.94 -2.41 -12.18
CA SER A 31 2.82 -3.20 -13.05
C SER A 31 2.06 -4.34 -13.70
N PHE A 32 2.43 -4.69 -14.94
CA PHE A 32 1.98 -5.94 -15.55
C PHE A 32 2.78 -7.13 -15.00
N ARG A 33 4.11 -7.00 -15.06
CA ARG A 33 5.11 -7.94 -14.56
C ARG A 33 6.29 -7.14 -14.03
N TRP A 34 6.86 -7.58 -12.91
CA TRP A 34 8.11 -7.04 -12.39
C TRP A 34 8.90 -8.19 -11.77
N TYR A 35 9.93 -8.64 -12.48
CA TYR A 35 10.76 -9.77 -12.08
C TYR A 35 12.07 -9.25 -11.48
N PHE A 36 12.57 -9.92 -10.45
CA PHE A 36 13.93 -9.70 -9.98
C PHE A 36 14.93 -10.14 -11.07
N PRO A 37 16.03 -9.41 -11.34
CA PRO A 37 16.63 -8.32 -10.57
C PRO A 37 16.27 -6.90 -11.03
N ASP A 38 15.27 -6.74 -11.90
CA ASP A 38 14.96 -5.43 -12.46
C ASP A 38 14.54 -4.46 -11.35
N MET A 39 15.02 -3.21 -11.41
CA MET A 39 14.66 -2.20 -10.40
C MET A 39 13.28 -1.58 -10.64
N LEU A 40 12.78 -1.65 -11.86
CA LEU A 40 11.46 -1.16 -12.27
C LEU A 40 10.82 -2.16 -13.23
N PRO A 41 9.49 -2.19 -13.33
CA PRO A 41 8.78 -3.04 -14.27
C PRO A 41 9.10 -2.65 -15.73
N GLU A 42 9.31 -3.66 -16.57
CA GLU A 42 9.42 -3.50 -18.02
C GLU A 42 8.10 -3.00 -18.64
N MET A 43 6.97 -3.40 -18.05
CA MET A 43 5.63 -3.06 -18.50
C MET A 43 4.74 -2.60 -17.36
N TRP A 44 4.20 -1.38 -17.52
CA TRP A 44 3.18 -0.80 -16.65
C TRP A 44 1.78 -1.21 -17.11
N SER A 45 0.88 -1.48 -16.16
CA SER A 45 -0.49 -1.85 -16.48
C SER A 45 -1.44 -1.61 -15.30
N LEU A 46 -2.63 -1.09 -15.61
CA LEU A 46 -3.74 -0.99 -14.66
C LEU A 46 -4.60 -2.26 -14.61
N ARG A 47 -4.05 -3.42 -15.02
CA ARG A 47 -4.77 -4.71 -15.00
C ARG A 47 -5.32 -5.04 -13.62
N ALA A 48 -4.53 -4.87 -12.56
CA ALA A 48 -4.96 -5.13 -11.19
C ALA A 48 -6.14 -4.24 -10.79
N TRP A 49 -6.07 -2.94 -11.09
CA TRP A 49 -7.17 -2.00 -10.84
C TRP A 49 -8.42 -2.31 -11.63
N ARG A 50 -8.31 -2.63 -12.92
CA ARG A 50 -9.45 -3.07 -13.74
C ARG A 50 -10.10 -4.32 -13.16
N TYR A 51 -9.31 -5.26 -12.63
CA TYR A 51 -9.82 -6.43 -11.94
C TYR A 51 -10.53 -6.06 -10.63
N VAL A 52 -9.94 -5.20 -9.79
CA VAL A 52 -10.57 -4.71 -8.54
C VAL A 52 -11.94 -4.09 -8.82
N PHE A 53 -12.06 -3.25 -9.84
CA PHE A 53 -13.33 -2.61 -10.21
C PHE A 53 -14.26 -3.50 -11.04
N ALA A 54 -13.81 -4.68 -11.49
CA ALA A 54 -14.67 -5.59 -12.25
C ALA A 54 -15.76 -6.17 -11.33
N PRO A 55 -17.03 -6.24 -11.78
CA PRO A 55 -18.11 -6.82 -10.98
C PRO A 55 -17.87 -8.29 -10.57
N SER A 56 -17.09 -9.03 -11.37
CA SER A 56 -16.74 -10.43 -11.11
C SER A 56 -15.79 -10.62 -9.94
N SER A 57 -14.98 -9.62 -9.58
CA SER A 57 -13.96 -9.76 -8.53
C SER A 57 -14.54 -9.72 -7.12
N ARG A 58 -15.73 -9.11 -6.95
CA ARG A 58 -16.40 -8.85 -5.66
C ARG A 58 -15.53 -8.14 -4.61
N VAL A 59 -14.43 -7.50 -5.01
CA VAL A 59 -13.50 -6.83 -4.09
C VAL A 59 -14.18 -5.65 -3.39
N LEU A 60 -14.89 -4.80 -4.13
CA LEU A 60 -15.58 -3.63 -3.54
C LEU A 60 -16.65 -4.03 -2.51
N PRO A 61 -17.57 -4.98 -2.79
CA PRO A 61 -18.49 -5.50 -1.79
C PRO A 61 -17.79 -6.07 -0.55
N ALA A 62 -16.71 -6.85 -0.74
CA ALA A 62 -15.94 -7.42 0.36
C ALA A 62 -15.33 -6.33 1.26
N LEU A 63 -14.74 -5.29 0.66
CA LEU A 63 -14.22 -4.12 1.39
C LEU A 63 -15.34 -3.44 2.20
N GLY A 64 -16.52 -3.27 1.62
CA GLY A 64 -17.69 -2.72 2.32
C GLY A 64 -18.09 -3.55 3.54
N TYR A 65 -18.14 -4.88 3.42
CA TYR A 65 -18.42 -5.76 4.55
C TYR A 65 -17.35 -5.66 5.64
N SER A 66 -16.07 -5.69 5.29
CA SER A 66 -14.97 -5.59 6.27
C SER A 66 -15.00 -4.27 7.04
N VAL A 67 -15.17 -3.14 6.33
CA VAL A 67 -15.30 -1.82 6.97
C VAL A 67 -16.54 -1.74 7.85
N GLY A 68 -17.67 -2.28 7.38
CA GLY A 68 -18.91 -2.31 8.15
C GLY A 68 -18.76 -3.08 9.45
N VAL A 69 -18.18 -4.29 9.41
CA VAL A 69 -17.90 -5.10 10.61
C VAL A 69 -16.93 -4.38 11.54
N ALA A 70 -15.80 -3.88 11.01
CA ALA A 70 -14.81 -3.18 11.83
C ALA A 70 -15.41 -1.96 12.55
N THR A 71 -16.24 -1.19 11.84
CA THR A 71 -16.93 -0.02 12.42
C THR A 71 -17.93 -0.44 13.49
N ALA A 72 -18.77 -1.46 13.21
CA ALA A 72 -19.74 -1.96 14.17
C ALA A 72 -19.08 -2.46 15.45
N VAL A 73 -18.00 -3.23 15.33
CA VAL A 73 -17.23 -3.71 16.49
C VAL A 73 -16.64 -2.54 17.27
N THR A 74 -16.01 -1.57 16.59
CA THR A 74 -15.42 -0.39 17.24
C THR A 74 -16.45 0.44 18.02
N LEU A 75 -17.70 0.51 17.53
CA LEU A 75 -18.77 1.24 18.21
C LEU A 75 -19.36 0.49 19.41
N LEU A 76 -19.24 -0.84 19.45
CA LEU A 76 -19.82 -1.70 20.49
C LEU A 76 -18.82 -2.12 21.58
N SER A 77 -17.51 -1.99 21.32
CA SER A 77 -16.41 -2.26 22.25
C SER A 77 -16.12 -1.06 23.15
#